data_AF-I6B1P6-F1
#
_entry.id   AF-I6B1P6-F1
#
_cell.length_a   1.000
_cell.length_b   1.000
_cell.length_c   1.000
_cell.angle_alpha   90.00
_cell.angle_beta   90.00
_cell.angle_gamma   90.00
#
_symmetry.space_group_name_H-M   'P 1'
#
loop_
_entity.id
_entity.type
_entity.pdbx_description
1 polymer ?
#
loop_
_entity_poly.entity_id
_entity_poly.type
_entity_poly.pdbx_seq_one_letter_code
_entity_poly.pdbx_strand_id
1 'polypeptide(L)'
;MKTSTISAALAALALASGLVLSPTTLRAAPAAPAAAPAPPAPELAERVSAKLGELRTLADGGDYGGALVLVDGLLSTAAPESFDLAFLSQLKGQLLLNLNRYASAIAPLETSLQLGERHSFFDTAGTLNTLHTLSQLYFQEAVETADPGLRHRYYGLAHERIRRWLALSPRPTAEAQLYAASILYSDATRDPARADLEKIRLALADAEASLQLRARPDEQAWVLIVAALQQLGKVRESVDFLELLVDRKPDSALYWQQLFASCSSLASESANPREADRWHLRALLTVERAQQHGHLSGAQDHFNIIALLTSLRQYDQAAALLEKGLAGGTIENTRRNWELLSFSWQQQHDNDRAIDVLRRAIRALPEDSELEVALARLYYARDQPAEACEHLRNAVTRGKLERPGQAWFFLAYVAYELRRFDDAARWAETAAAQPDVQKDDITRLTQAIREALQEAAAAPGKSAT
;
A
#
# COMPACT_ATOMS: atom_id res chain seq x y z
N MET A 1 -5.49 -0.54 -12.69
CA MET A 1 -4.94 -1.80 -13.26
C MET A 1 -3.48 -1.92 -12.87
N LYS A 2 -3.18 -2.66 -11.79
CA LYS A 2 -1.86 -3.13 -11.30
C LYS A 2 -2.00 -3.43 -9.79
N THR A 3 -2.79 -4.45 -9.46
CA THR A 3 -2.98 -4.95 -8.08
C THR A 3 -2.71 -6.46 -7.98
N SER A 4 -2.19 -7.08 -9.05
CA SER A 4 -2.07 -8.54 -9.18
C SER A 4 -0.75 -9.12 -8.65
N THR A 5 0.26 -8.30 -8.35
CA THR A 5 1.62 -8.81 -8.06
C THR A 5 1.88 -9.10 -6.58
N ILE A 6 1.05 -8.63 -5.65
CA ILE A 6 1.28 -8.83 -4.19
C ILE A 6 0.62 -10.12 -3.68
N SER A 7 -0.56 -10.51 -4.21
CA SER A 7 -1.21 -11.79 -3.83
C SER A 7 -0.42 -13.02 -4.26
N ALA A 8 0.34 -12.94 -5.35
CA ALA A 8 1.13 -14.07 -5.84
C ALA A 8 2.41 -14.34 -5.01
N ALA A 9 2.98 -13.31 -4.39
CA ALA A 9 4.22 -13.43 -3.60
C ALA A 9 4.00 -14.06 -2.22
N LEU A 10 2.82 -13.87 -1.61
CA LEU A 10 2.45 -14.50 -0.33
C LEU A 10 2.07 -15.98 -0.48
N ALA A 11 1.51 -16.37 -1.63
CA ALA A 11 1.21 -17.77 -1.94
C ALA A 11 2.46 -18.61 -2.24
N ALA A 12 3.54 -17.99 -2.73
CA ALA A 12 4.74 -18.69 -3.17
C ALA A 12 5.73 -19.06 -2.03
N LEU A 13 5.64 -18.43 -0.84
CA LEU A 13 6.60 -18.68 0.26
C LEU A 13 6.14 -19.75 1.28
N ALA A 14 4.88 -20.21 1.24
CA ALA A 14 4.41 -21.29 2.10
C ALA A 14 4.90 -22.69 1.65
N LEU A 15 5.46 -22.81 0.44
CA LEU A 15 5.87 -24.07 -0.18
C LEU A 15 7.36 -24.43 0.04
N ALA A 16 8.12 -23.59 0.73
CA ALA A 16 9.58 -23.77 0.87
C ALA A 16 10.04 -24.50 2.15
N SER A 17 9.11 -25.02 2.97
CA SER A 17 9.47 -25.90 4.08
C SER A 17 9.65 -27.32 3.56
N GLY A 18 10.87 -27.62 3.10
CA GLY A 18 11.24 -28.96 2.66
C GLY A 18 10.76 -30.01 3.67
N LEU A 19 9.99 -30.98 3.18
CA LEU A 19 9.72 -32.23 3.88
C LEU A 19 11.08 -32.93 4.09
N VAL A 20 11.74 -32.62 5.20
CA VAL A 20 12.78 -33.48 5.74
C VAL A 20 12.04 -34.67 6.32
N LEU A 21 12.02 -35.76 5.56
CA LEU A 21 11.78 -37.11 6.08
C LEU A 21 12.73 -37.29 7.27
N SER A 22 12.24 -37.08 8.48
CA SER A 22 12.95 -37.53 9.67
C SER A 22 12.90 -39.05 9.63
N PRO A 23 14.05 -39.76 9.57
CA PRO A 23 14.04 -41.20 9.64
C PRO A 23 13.55 -41.58 11.03
N THR A 24 12.37 -42.18 11.11
CA THR A 24 11.88 -42.79 12.34
C THR A 24 12.76 -44.00 12.64
N THR A 25 13.89 -43.76 13.32
CA THR A 25 14.68 -44.84 13.90
C THR A 25 13.87 -45.42 15.06
N LEU A 26 13.44 -46.68 14.95
CA LEU A 26 13.01 -47.47 16.11
C LEU A 26 14.16 -47.47 17.13
N ARG A 27 14.06 -46.64 18.16
CA ARG A 27 14.95 -46.68 19.32
C ARG A 27 14.12 -47.15 20.51
N ALA A 28 14.46 -48.33 21.02
CA ALA A 28 13.88 -48.84 22.26
C ALA A 28 14.22 -47.88 23.42
N ALA A 29 13.20 -47.37 24.09
CA ALA A 29 13.33 -46.56 25.30
C ALA A 29 13.27 -47.46 26.56
N PRO A 30 13.98 -47.11 27.66
CA PRO A 30 13.97 -47.89 28.89
C PRO A 30 12.63 -47.74 29.64
N ALA A 31 12.24 -48.80 30.34
CA ALA A 31 10.94 -48.97 30.97
C ALA A 31 10.64 -47.92 32.07
N ALA A 32 9.54 -47.20 31.92
CA ALA A 32 8.86 -46.42 32.95
C ALA A 32 7.76 -47.27 33.61
N PRO A 33 7.33 -46.97 34.86
CA PRO A 33 6.46 -47.86 35.63
C PRO A 33 5.03 -47.93 35.06
N ALA A 34 4.43 -49.11 35.25
CA ALA A 34 3.23 -49.59 34.57
C ALA A 34 1.99 -48.72 34.78
N ALA A 35 1.61 -47.99 33.72
CA ALA A 35 0.23 -47.59 33.48
C ALA A 35 -0.60 -48.82 33.05
N ALA A 36 -1.93 -48.74 33.20
CA ALA A 36 -2.89 -49.77 32.78
C ALA A 36 -2.55 -50.37 31.39
N PRO A 37 -2.83 -51.67 31.15
CA PRO A 37 -2.45 -52.31 29.88
C PRO A 37 -3.04 -51.52 28.72
N ALA A 38 -2.15 -50.88 27.96
CA ALA A 38 -2.52 -50.23 26.72
C ALA A 38 -3.18 -51.28 25.81
N PRO A 39 -4.23 -50.92 25.05
CA PRO A 39 -4.75 -51.82 24.02
C PRO A 39 -3.61 -52.33 23.13
N PRO A 40 -3.67 -53.58 22.65
CA PRO A 40 -2.61 -54.14 21.82
C PRO A 40 -2.33 -53.19 20.65
N ALA A 41 -1.05 -52.91 20.42
CA ALA A 41 -0.63 -52.04 19.33
C ALA A 41 -1.21 -52.59 18.01
N PRO A 42 -1.74 -51.73 17.14
CA PRO A 42 -2.29 -52.19 15.88
C PRO A 42 -1.18 -52.85 15.04
N GLU A 43 -1.45 -54.04 14.54
CA GLU A 43 -0.49 -54.83 13.75
C GLU A 43 -0.92 -54.90 12.29
N LEU A 44 0.07 -54.85 11.39
CA LEU A 44 -0.15 -55.03 9.96
C LEU A 44 -0.37 -56.51 9.64
N ALA A 45 -1.30 -56.79 8.74
CA ALA A 45 -1.48 -58.16 8.26
C ALA A 45 -0.20 -58.67 7.58
N GLU A 46 0.06 -59.98 7.68
CA GLU A 46 1.27 -60.62 7.15
C GLU A 46 1.55 -60.25 5.68
N ARG A 47 0.50 -60.19 4.86
CA ARG A 47 0.58 -59.78 3.45
C ARG A 47 1.15 -58.37 3.24
N VAL A 48 0.81 -57.42 4.11
CA VAL A 48 1.26 -56.02 4.03
C VAL A 48 2.67 -55.94 4.55
N SER A 49 2.93 -56.56 5.70
CA SER A 49 4.26 -56.68 6.31
C SER A 49 5.29 -57.29 5.35
N ALA A 50 4.92 -58.34 4.61
CA ALA A 50 5.78 -59.01 3.64
C ALA A 50 6.20 -58.11 2.47
N LYS A 51 5.43 -57.06 2.16
CA LYS A 51 5.68 -56.12 1.05
C LYS A 51 6.37 -54.82 1.47
N LEU A 52 6.57 -54.58 2.77
CA LEU A 52 7.22 -53.36 3.26
C LEU A 52 8.68 -53.22 2.79
N GLY A 53 9.43 -54.32 2.71
CA GLY A 53 10.81 -54.29 2.22
C GLY A 53 10.91 -53.88 0.74
N GLU A 54 9.98 -54.36 -0.08
CA GLU A 54 9.87 -53.99 -1.49
C GLU A 54 9.46 -52.52 -1.65
N LEU A 55 8.45 -52.07 -0.89
CA LEU A 55 8.03 -50.66 -0.85
C LEU A 55 9.18 -49.72 -0.47
N ARG A 56 9.97 -50.10 0.53
CA ARG A 56 11.15 -49.33 0.94
C ARG A 56 12.19 -49.26 -0.17
N THR A 57 12.47 -50.38 -0.83
CA THR A 57 13.44 -50.42 -1.94
C THR A 57 13.02 -49.51 -3.09
N LEU A 58 11.72 -49.52 -3.45
CA LEU A 58 11.17 -48.63 -4.47
C LEU A 58 11.27 -47.16 -4.07
N ALA A 59 10.89 -46.83 -2.82
CA ALA A 59 10.93 -45.46 -2.31
C ALA A 59 12.37 -44.92 -2.18
N ASP A 60 13.31 -45.72 -1.66
CA ASP A 60 14.73 -45.36 -1.54
C ASP A 60 15.38 -45.22 -2.93
N GLY A 61 14.91 -45.98 -3.92
CA GLY A 61 15.29 -45.85 -5.33
C GLY A 61 14.64 -44.69 -6.09
N GLY A 62 13.76 -43.92 -5.44
CA GLY A 62 13.01 -42.80 -6.05
C GLY A 62 11.88 -43.23 -6.99
N ASP A 63 11.57 -44.53 -7.08
CA ASP A 63 10.46 -45.05 -7.89
C ASP A 63 9.13 -44.97 -7.12
N TYR A 64 8.65 -43.74 -6.92
CA TYR A 64 7.36 -43.50 -6.27
C TYR A 64 6.18 -43.98 -7.12
N GLY A 65 6.35 -44.11 -8.44
CA GLY A 65 5.33 -44.65 -9.34
C GLY A 65 5.12 -46.15 -9.13
N GLY A 66 6.20 -46.92 -9.10
CA GLY A 66 6.18 -48.34 -8.78
C GLY A 66 5.68 -48.61 -7.37
N ALA A 67 6.12 -47.81 -6.39
CA ALA A 67 5.62 -47.91 -5.01
C ALA A 67 4.11 -47.65 -4.94
N LEU A 68 3.58 -46.68 -5.69
CA LEU A 68 2.16 -46.37 -5.72
C LEU A 68 1.33 -47.53 -6.28
N VAL A 69 1.79 -48.18 -7.36
CA VAL A 69 1.13 -49.36 -7.94
C VAL A 69 1.06 -50.50 -6.92
N LEU A 70 2.16 -50.74 -6.18
CA LEU A 70 2.21 -51.77 -5.14
C LEU A 70 1.24 -51.46 -3.99
N VAL A 71 1.20 -50.21 -3.52
CA VAL A 71 0.25 -49.76 -2.48
C VAL A 71 -1.20 -49.89 -2.95
N ASP A 72 -1.52 -49.53 -4.18
CA ASP A 72 -2.87 -49.67 -4.74
C ASP A 72 -3.32 -51.14 -4.80
N GLY A 73 -2.41 -52.05 -5.17
CA GLY A 73 -2.64 -53.49 -5.12
C GLY A 73 -2.97 -53.98 -3.71
N LEU A 74 -2.19 -53.55 -2.71
CA LEU A 74 -2.44 -53.92 -1.30
C LEU A 74 -3.76 -53.35 -0.78
N LEU A 75 -4.05 -52.08 -1.08
CA LEU A 75 -5.30 -51.40 -0.70
C LEU A 75 -6.55 -52.12 -1.20
N SER A 76 -6.51 -52.67 -2.42
CA SER A 76 -7.65 -53.40 -3.00
C SER A 76 -8.08 -54.63 -2.19
N THR A 77 -7.20 -55.14 -1.33
CA THR A 77 -7.46 -56.30 -0.48
C THR A 77 -7.59 -55.92 1.01
N ALA A 78 -7.32 -54.67 1.39
CA ALA A 78 -7.37 -54.21 2.77
C ALA A 78 -8.80 -54.34 3.34
N ALA A 79 -8.93 -54.86 4.56
CA ALA A 79 -10.24 -54.98 5.18
C ALA A 79 -10.79 -53.58 5.53
N PRO A 80 -12.11 -53.35 5.43
CA PRO A 80 -12.72 -52.10 5.90
C PRO A 80 -12.37 -51.82 7.36
N GLU A 81 -12.17 -50.55 7.71
CA GLU A 81 -11.88 -50.09 9.07
C GLU A 81 -10.60 -50.71 9.71
N SER A 82 -9.75 -51.36 8.90
CA SER A 82 -8.53 -52.01 9.40
C SER A 82 -7.35 -51.04 9.53
N PHE A 83 -6.37 -51.46 10.33
CA PHE A 83 -5.08 -50.76 10.40
C PHE A 83 -4.34 -50.76 9.06
N ASP A 84 -4.38 -51.89 8.31
CA ASP A 84 -3.84 -51.98 6.95
C ASP A 84 -4.39 -50.84 6.07
N LEU A 85 -5.72 -50.64 6.08
CA LEU A 85 -6.37 -49.60 5.28
C LEU A 85 -5.92 -48.19 5.70
N ALA A 86 -5.85 -47.92 7.01
CA ALA A 86 -5.41 -46.63 7.52
C ALA A 86 -3.94 -46.33 7.16
N PHE A 87 -3.05 -47.31 7.37
CA PHE A 87 -1.62 -47.21 7.11
C PHE A 87 -1.32 -47.07 5.61
N LEU A 88 -1.89 -47.95 4.78
CA LEU A 88 -1.69 -47.91 3.33
C LEU A 88 -2.29 -46.65 2.69
N SER A 89 -3.40 -46.12 3.24
CA SER A 89 -3.95 -44.84 2.77
C SER A 89 -3.03 -43.67 3.11
N GLN A 90 -2.38 -43.69 4.28
CA GLN A 90 -1.37 -42.69 4.65
C GLN A 90 -0.19 -42.75 3.68
N LEU A 91 0.33 -43.96 3.43
CA LEU A 91 1.46 -44.18 2.53
C LEU A 91 1.13 -43.77 1.10
N LYS A 92 -0.07 -44.10 0.61
CA LYS A 92 -0.57 -43.64 -0.69
C LYS A 92 -0.58 -42.11 -0.77
N GLY A 93 -1.09 -41.44 0.27
CA GLY A 93 -1.06 -39.99 0.40
C GLY A 93 0.36 -39.45 0.24
N GLN A 94 1.32 -39.98 1.00
CA GLN A 94 2.72 -39.54 0.95
C GLN A 94 3.38 -39.77 -0.42
N LEU A 95 3.13 -40.92 -1.06
CA LEU A 95 3.65 -41.22 -2.39
C LEU A 95 3.09 -40.25 -3.44
N LEU A 96 1.80 -39.90 -3.34
CA LEU A 96 1.18 -38.91 -4.22
C LEU A 96 1.78 -37.53 -4.03
N LEU A 97 2.14 -37.13 -2.79
CA LEU A 97 2.88 -35.90 -2.53
C LEU A 97 4.25 -35.89 -3.21
N ASN A 98 5.02 -36.97 -3.08
CA ASN A 98 6.34 -37.11 -3.75
C ASN A 98 6.23 -37.08 -5.28
N LEU A 99 5.09 -37.51 -5.83
CA LEU A 99 4.77 -37.43 -7.25
C LEU A 99 4.18 -36.08 -7.68
N ASN A 100 4.12 -35.08 -6.78
CA ASN A 100 3.50 -33.77 -7.01
C ASN A 100 1.99 -33.86 -7.40
N ARG A 101 1.30 -34.93 -6.98
CA ARG A 101 -0.13 -35.16 -7.22
C ARG A 101 -0.96 -34.72 -6.02
N TYR A 102 -0.89 -33.44 -5.68
CA TYR A 102 -1.45 -32.84 -4.46
C TYR A 102 -2.95 -33.11 -4.27
N ALA A 103 -3.79 -32.75 -5.24
CA ALA A 103 -5.24 -33.01 -5.19
C ALA A 103 -5.58 -34.50 -4.93
N SER A 104 -4.81 -35.42 -5.54
CA SER A 104 -5.03 -36.86 -5.38
C SER A 104 -4.64 -37.37 -4.00
N ALA A 105 -3.73 -36.69 -3.29
CA ALA A 105 -3.27 -37.10 -1.96
C ALA A 105 -4.33 -36.87 -0.87
N ILE A 106 -5.29 -35.96 -1.08
CA ILE A 106 -6.29 -35.56 -0.08
C ILE A 106 -7.15 -36.74 0.37
N ALA A 107 -7.77 -37.48 -0.56
CA ALA A 107 -8.73 -38.53 -0.20
C ALA A 107 -8.09 -39.70 0.59
N PRO A 108 -6.90 -40.22 0.21
CA PRO A 108 -6.19 -41.21 1.03
C PRO A 108 -5.80 -40.67 2.42
N LEU A 109 -5.36 -39.42 2.52
CA LEU A 109 -4.99 -38.82 3.81
C LEU A 109 -6.21 -38.60 4.73
N GLU A 110 -7.35 -38.15 4.19
CA GLU A 110 -8.62 -38.07 4.94
C GLU A 110 -9.07 -39.45 5.42
N THR A 111 -8.97 -40.48 4.57
CA THR A 111 -9.28 -41.88 4.95
C THR A 111 -8.38 -42.33 6.11
N SER A 112 -7.08 -42.07 6.01
CA SER A 112 -6.11 -42.39 7.05
C SER A 112 -6.42 -41.67 8.37
N LEU A 113 -6.71 -40.36 8.31
CA LEU A 113 -7.05 -39.56 9.49
C LEU A 113 -8.33 -40.07 10.16
N GLN A 114 -9.39 -40.31 9.39
CA GLN A 114 -10.68 -40.78 9.90
C GLN A 114 -10.56 -42.11 10.62
N LEU A 115 -9.87 -43.09 10.02
CA LEU A 115 -9.65 -44.39 10.64
C LEU A 115 -8.72 -44.30 11.84
N GLY A 116 -7.66 -43.49 11.72
CA GLY A 116 -6.72 -43.18 12.79
C GLY A 116 -7.40 -42.67 14.04
N GLU A 117 -8.32 -41.71 13.90
CA GLU A 117 -9.04 -41.11 15.02
C GLU A 117 -10.11 -42.02 15.59
N ARG A 118 -10.84 -42.74 14.74
CA ARG A 118 -11.91 -43.64 15.18
C ARG A 118 -11.40 -44.81 16.01
N HIS A 119 -10.23 -45.34 15.65
CA HIS A 119 -9.67 -46.55 16.28
C HIS A 119 -8.37 -46.31 17.05
N SER A 120 -7.93 -45.04 17.16
CA SER A 120 -6.66 -44.67 17.79
C SER A 120 -5.45 -45.41 17.20
N PHE A 121 -5.41 -45.58 15.88
CA PHE A 121 -4.37 -46.34 15.19
C PHE A 121 -3.01 -45.63 15.10
N PHE A 122 -3.01 -44.30 15.15
CA PHE A 122 -1.80 -43.49 15.09
C PHE A 122 -1.59 -42.75 16.40
N ASP A 123 -0.32 -42.47 16.70
CA ASP A 123 0.02 -41.61 17.81
C ASP A 123 -0.35 -40.13 17.50
N THR A 124 -0.22 -39.28 18.51
CA THR A 124 -0.49 -37.85 18.38
C THR A 124 0.40 -37.22 17.31
N ALA A 125 1.67 -37.64 17.19
CA ALA A 125 2.59 -37.10 16.20
C ALA A 125 2.14 -37.39 14.76
N GLY A 126 1.74 -38.64 14.47
CA GLY A 126 1.18 -39.03 13.17
C GLY A 126 -0.12 -38.28 12.84
N THR A 127 -0.99 -38.11 13.83
CA THR A 127 -2.24 -37.34 13.68
C THR A 127 -1.97 -35.87 13.36
N LEU A 128 -1.06 -35.24 14.10
CA LEU A 128 -0.63 -33.86 13.85
C LEU A 128 0.00 -33.70 12.45
N ASN A 129 0.85 -34.64 12.03
CA ASN A 129 1.45 -34.59 10.69
C ASN A 129 0.37 -34.64 9.58
N THR A 130 -0.59 -35.55 9.70
CA THR A 130 -1.69 -35.68 8.72
C THR A 130 -2.60 -34.46 8.71
N LEU A 131 -2.96 -33.90 9.88
CA LEU A 131 -3.76 -32.67 9.98
C LEU A 131 -3.06 -31.48 9.32
N HIS A 132 -1.76 -31.29 9.58
CA HIS A 132 -1.00 -30.20 8.99
C HIS A 132 -0.92 -30.32 7.46
N THR A 133 -0.60 -31.53 6.98
CA THR A 133 -0.53 -31.83 5.54
C THR A 133 -1.87 -31.60 4.84
N LEU A 134 -2.97 -32.10 5.41
CA LEU A 134 -4.31 -31.87 4.87
C LEU A 134 -4.68 -30.38 4.85
N SER A 135 -4.32 -29.63 5.89
CA SER A 135 -4.54 -28.19 5.92
C SER A 135 -3.86 -27.48 4.74
N GLN A 136 -2.60 -27.80 4.48
CA GLN A 136 -1.83 -27.22 3.36
C GLN A 136 -2.41 -27.59 2.00
N LEU A 137 -2.77 -28.86 1.81
CA LEU A 137 -3.39 -29.33 0.57
C LEU A 137 -4.72 -28.62 0.31
N TYR A 138 -5.60 -28.53 1.30
CA TYR A 138 -6.86 -27.80 1.14
C TYR A 138 -6.65 -26.31 0.87
N PHE A 139 -5.67 -25.67 1.54
CA PHE A 139 -5.37 -24.26 1.28
C PHE A 139 -4.91 -24.06 -0.17
N GLN A 140 -4.04 -24.94 -0.67
CA GLN A 140 -3.59 -24.90 -2.07
C GLN A 140 -4.74 -25.08 -3.05
N GLU A 141 -5.59 -26.11 -2.87
CA GLU A 141 -6.75 -26.34 -3.73
C GLU A 141 -7.74 -25.17 -3.69
N ALA A 142 -7.88 -24.49 -2.54
CA ALA A 142 -8.71 -23.29 -2.42
C ALA A 142 -8.18 -22.13 -3.27
N VAL A 143 -6.86 -21.95 -3.31
CA VAL A 143 -6.23 -20.90 -4.13
C VAL A 143 -6.39 -21.22 -5.62
N GLU A 144 -6.16 -22.47 -6.02
CA GLU A 144 -6.12 -22.90 -7.43
C GLU A 144 -7.50 -23.07 -8.08
N THR A 145 -8.50 -23.54 -7.33
CA THR A 145 -9.82 -23.84 -7.90
C THR A 145 -10.49 -22.59 -8.45
N ALA A 146 -11.24 -22.71 -9.55
CA ALA A 146 -12.06 -21.63 -10.08
C ALA A 146 -13.48 -21.61 -9.48
N ASP A 147 -13.94 -22.74 -8.94
CA ASP A 147 -15.29 -22.91 -8.40
C ASP A 147 -15.43 -22.19 -7.05
N PRO A 148 -16.32 -21.18 -6.92
CA PRO A 148 -16.49 -20.44 -5.66
C PRO A 148 -16.97 -21.30 -4.48
N GLY A 149 -17.80 -22.32 -4.73
CA GLY A 149 -18.32 -23.22 -3.71
C GLY A 149 -17.24 -24.16 -3.19
N LEU A 150 -16.45 -24.75 -4.10
CA LEU A 150 -15.30 -25.57 -3.71
C LEU A 150 -14.24 -24.74 -3.01
N ARG A 151 -13.95 -23.53 -3.51
CA ARG A 151 -13.02 -22.58 -2.87
C ARG A 151 -13.40 -22.32 -1.42
N HIS A 152 -14.65 -21.94 -1.18
CA HIS A 152 -15.15 -21.67 0.18
C HIS A 152 -15.03 -22.89 1.08
N ARG A 153 -15.40 -24.07 0.57
CA ARG A 153 -15.29 -25.33 1.32
C ARG A 153 -13.83 -25.65 1.66
N TYR A 154 -12.91 -25.51 0.70
CA TYR A 154 -11.50 -25.83 0.91
C TYR A 154 -10.81 -24.88 1.88
N TYR A 155 -11.11 -23.56 1.84
CA TYR A 155 -10.63 -22.66 2.90
C TYR A 155 -11.16 -23.05 4.27
N GLY A 156 -12.44 -23.41 4.37
CA GLY A 156 -13.05 -23.88 5.62
C GLY A 156 -12.36 -25.13 6.16
N LEU A 157 -12.13 -26.13 5.32
CA LEU A 157 -11.41 -27.36 5.68
C LEU A 157 -9.96 -27.08 6.07
N ALA A 158 -9.25 -26.26 5.30
CA ALA A 158 -7.87 -25.88 5.61
C ALA A 158 -7.75 -25.27 7.00
N HIS A 159 -8.62 -24.31 7.31
CA HIS A 159 -8.67 -23.65 8.60
C HIS A 159 -9.07 -24.62 9.73
N GLU A 160 -10.09 -25.46 9.52
CA GLU A 160 -10.50 -26.46 10.50
C GLU A 160 -9.36 -27.42 10.88
N ARG A 161 -8.62 -27.92 9.88
CA ARG A 161 -7.50 -28.86 10.09
C ARG A 161 -6.37 -28.22 10.90
N ILE A 162 -5.97 -26.98 10.61
CA ILE A 162 -4.93 -26.29 11.39
C ILE A 162 -5.41 -25.91 12.80
N ARG A 163 -6.69 -25.55 12.99
CA ARG A 163 -7.23 -25.29 14.33
C ARG A 163 -7.23 -26.55 15.19
N ARG A 164 -7.55 -27.71 14.60
CA ARG A 164 -7.44 -29.01 15.28
C ARG A 164 -5.98 -29.33 15.63
N TRP A 165 -5.06 -29.08 14.69
CA TRP A 165 -3.64 -29.22 14.95
C TRP A 165 -3.17 -28.37 16.14
N LEU A 166 -3.56 -27.09 16.18
CA LEU A 166 -3.23 -26.16 17.28
C LEU A 166 -3.80 -26.63 18.62
N ALA A 167 -5.02 -27.16 18.63
CA ALA A 167 -5.67 -27.66 19.85
C ALA A 167 -5.04 -28.95 20.40
N LEU A 168 -4.54 -29.82 19.52
CA LEU A 168 -3.90 -31.09 19.89
C LEU A 168 -2.40 -30.95 20.15
N SER A 169 -1.77 -29.89 19.65
CA SER A 169 -0.33 -29.67 19.80
C SER A 169 0.01 -29.32 21.25
N PRO A 170 0.92 -30.06 21.92
CA PRO A 170 1.38 -29.73 23.26
C PRO A 170 2.13 -28.38 23.33
N ARG A 171 2.66 -27.92 22.19
CA ARG A 171 3.38 -26.66 22.05
C ARG A 171 2.95 -26.00 20.73
N PRO A 172 1.85 -25.23 20.73
CA PRO A 172 1.48 -24.40 19.60
C PRO A 172 2.64 -23.47 19.23
N THR A 173 2.97 -23.39 17.94
CA THR A 173 4.08 -22.55 17.47
C THR A 173 3.56 -21.25 16.86
N ALA A 174 4.40 -20.22 16.86
CA ALA A 174 4.07 -18.94 16.23
C ALA A 174 3.75 -19.12 14.74
N GLU A 175 4.48 -20.02 14.06
CA GLU A 175 4.35 -20.29 12.63
C GLU A 175 3.00 -20.93 12.31
N ALA A 176 2.56 -21.91 13.11
CA ALA A 176 1.26 -22.54 12.92
C ALA A 176 0.09 -21.59 13.22
N GLN A 177 0.25 -20.75 14.24
CA GLN A 177 -0.72 -19.72 14.59
C GLN A 177 -0.84 -18.65 13.48
N LEU A 178 0.29 -18.18 12.94
CA LEU A 178 0.32 -17.25 11.83
C LEU A 178 -0.22 -17.87 10.53
N TYR A 179 0.05 -19.15 10.30
CA TYR A 179 -0.50 -19.89 9.17
C TYR A 179 -2.04 -19.95 9.24
N ALA A 180 -2.63 -20.25 10.41
CA ALA A 180 -4.07 -20.21 10.59
C ALA A 180 -4.66 -18.81 10.30
N ALA A 181 -4.02 -17.75 10.78
CA ALA A 181 -4.40 -16.37 10.48
C ALA A 181 -4.35 -16.07 8.97
N SER A 182 -3.33 -16.57 8.28
CA SER A 182 -3.14 -16.38 6.84
C SER A 182 -4.23 -17.05 6.00
N ILE A 183 -4.71 -18.24 6.43
CA ILE A 183 -5.85 -18.92 5.79
C ILE A 183 -7.11 -18.06 5.91
N LEU A 184 -7.42 -17.58 7.12
CA LEU A 184 -8.59 -16.74 7.38
C LEU A 184 -8.56 -15.46 6.55
N TYR A 185 -7.42 -14.76 6.53
CA TYR A 185 -7.27 -13.53 5.76
C TYR A 185 -7.44 -13.78 4.26
N SER A 186 -6.83 -14.85 3.73
CA SER A 186 -6.94 -15.21 2.31
C SER A 186 -8.37 -15.53 1.89
N ASP A 187 -9.12 -16.27 2.71
CA ASP A 187 -10.56 -16.50 2.49
C ASP A 187 -11.37 -15.22 2.62
N ALA A 188 -10.98 -14.30 3.50
CA ALA A 188 -11.72 -13.07 3.71
C ALA A 188 -11.54 -12.05 2.57
N THR A 189 -10.36 -11.95 1.97
CA THR A 189 -10.03 -10.91 0.98
C THR A 189 -10.10 -11.37 -0.47
N ARG A 190 -10.67 -12.55 -0.72
CA ARG A 190 -10.79 -13.13 -2.07
C ARG A 190 -11.66 -12.31 -3.04
N ASP A 191 -12.68 -11.62 -2.52
CA ASP A 191 -13.42 -10.59 -3.26
C ASP A 191 -13.01 -9.21 -2.73
N PRO A 192 -12.14 -8.46 -3.43
CA PRO A 192 -11.72 -7.15 -2.98
C PRO A 192 -12.85 -6.14 -2.81
N ALA A 193 -14.01 -6.35 -3.45
CA ALA A 193 -15.18 -5.49 -3.30
C ALA A 193 -16.04 -5.86 -2.09
N ARG A 194 -15.89 -7.07 -1.54
CA ARG A 194 -16.72 -7.61 -0.46
C ARG A 194 -15.91 -8.49 0.48
N ALA A 195 -14.95 -7.88 1.16
CA ALA A 195 -14.15 -8.58 2.15
C ALA A 195 -14.98 -9.01 3.37
N ASP A 196 -14.72 -10.21 3.90
CA ASP A 196 -15.36 -10.72 5.12
C ASP A 196 -14.68 -10.14 6.37
N LEU A 197 -15.22 -9.03 6.87
CA LEU A 197 -14.62 -8.28 7.97
C LEU A 197 -14.57 -9.08 9.29
N GLU A 198 -15.45 -10.05 9.51
CA GLU A 198 -15.40 -10.89 10.71
C GLU A 198 -14.20 -11.85 10.64
N LYS A 199 -13.97 -12.49 9.49
CA LYS A 199 -12.77 -13.31 9.30
C LYS A 199 -11.48 -12.50 9.38
N ILE A 200 -11.48 -11.25 8.89
CA ILE A 200 -10.30 -10.37 9.04
C ILE A 200 -10.03 -10.06 10.51
N ARG A 201 -11.05 -9.84 11.34
CA ARG A 201 -10.87 -9.65 12.80
C ARG A 201 -10.28 -10.88 13.46
N LEU A 202 -10.74 -12.08 13.08
CA LEU A 202 -10.19 -13.34 13.58
C LEU A 202 -8.73 -13.53 13.13
N ALA A 203 -8.43 -13.24 11.86
CA ALA A 203 -7.07 -13.29 11.34
C ALA A 203 -6.13 -12.31 12.07
N LEU A 204 -6.59 -11.09 12.34
CA LEU A 204 -5.85 -10.11 13.12
C LEU A 204 -5.53 -10.63 14.52
N ALA A 205 -6.54 -11.14 15.24
CA ALA A 205 -6.34 -11.69 16.58
C ALA A 205 -5.37 -12.88 16.60
N ASP A 206 -5.49 -13.80 15.63
CA ASP A 206 -4.58 -14.94 15.53
C ASP A 206 -3.15 -14.48 15.16
N ALA A 207 -2.99 -13.48 14.29
CA ALA A 207 -1.69 -12.91 13.94
C ALA A 207 -1.02 -12.19 15.13
N GLU A 208 -1.77 -11.41 15.91
CA GLU A 208 -1.28 -10.77 17.14
C GLU A 208 -0.88 -11.81 18.20
N ALA A 209 -1.67 -12.88 18.35
CA ALA A 209 -1.32 -13.99 19.24
C ALA A 209 0.00 -14.65 18.83
N SER A 210 0.27 -14.78 17.52
CA SER A 210 1.54 -15.33 17.03
C SER A 210 2.77 -14.51 17.47
N LEU A 211 2.63 -13.19 17.64
CA LEU A 211 3.71 -12.32 18.13
C LEU A 211 4.11 -12.66 19.58
N GLN A 212 3.18 -13.16 20.40
CA GLN A 212 3.42 -13.48 21.80
C GLN A 212 4.08 -14.84 22.00
N LEU A 213 4.08 -15.70 20.98
CA LEU A 213 4.60 -17.06 21.05
C LEU A 213 6.12 -17.14 20.84
N ARG A 214 6.78 -16.02 20.49
CA ARG A 214 8.23 -15.98 20.29
C ARG A 214 8.82 -14.62 20.64
N ALA A 215 10.03 -14.63 21.20
CA ALA A 215 10.73 -13.41 21.60
C ALA A 215 11.07 -12.47 20.43
N ARG A 216 11.22 -13.02 19.21
CA ARG A 216 11.50 -12.26 17.98
C ARG A 216 10.50 -12.65 16.90
N PRO A 217 9.33 -12.00 16.81
CA PRO A 217 8.29 -12.36 15.86
C PRO A 217 8.74 -12.23 14.40
N ASP A 218 8.18 -13.06 13.53
CA ASP A 218 8.45 -13.00 12.10
C ASP A 218 7.84 -11.74 11.49
N GLU A 219 8.56 -11.17 10.52
CA GLU A 219 8.12 -10.01 9.75
C GLU A 219 6.73 -10.21 9.12
N GLN A 220 6.44 -11.43 8.66
CA GLN A 220 5.16 -11.80 8.05
C GLN A 220 3.96 -11.58 8.98
N ALA A 221 4.12 -11.75 10.29
CA ALA A 221 3.05 -11.48 11.24
C ALA A 221 2.70 -9.99 11.28
N TRP A 222 3.70 -9.11 11.31
CA TRP A 222 3.50 -7.66 11.27
C TRP A 222 2.85 -7.22 9.95
N VAL A 223 3.30 -7.78 8.82
CA VAL A 223 2.72 -7.50 7.50
C VAL A 223 1.25 -7.91 7.44
N LEU A 224 0.90 -9.09 7.97
CA LEU A 224 -0.49 -9.56 8.01
C LEU A 224 -1.36 -8.68 8.91
N ILE A 225 -0.83 -8.24 10.07
CA ILE A 225 -1.53 -7.32 10.97
C ILE A 225 -1.79 -5.98 10.27
N VAL A 226 -0.78 -5.38 9.62
CA VAL A 226 -0.96 -4.14 8.84
C VAL A 226 -2.06 -4.31 7.80
N ALA A 227 -2.04 -5.40 7.03
CA ALA A 227 -3.01 -5.67 5.99
C ALA A 227 -4.44 -5.83 6.57
N ALA A 228 -4.59 -6.58 7.66
CA ALA A 228 -5.86 -6.76 8.35
C ALA A 228 -6.41 -5.44 8.91
N LEU A 229 -5.56 -4.63 9.57
CA LEU A 229 -5.95 -3.32 10.09
C LEU A 229 -6.42 -2.38 8.98
N GLN A 230 -5.72 -2.35 7.84
CA GLN A 230 -6.13 -1.53 6.69
C GLN A 230 -7.48 -1.98 6.11
N GLN A 231 -7.72 -3.29 5.95
CA GLN A 231 -9.02 -3.80 5.49
C GLN A 231 -10.17 -3.48 6.47
N LEU A 232 -9.88 -3.42 7.77
CA LEU A 232 -10.86 -3.03 8.80
C LEU A 232 -11.06 -1.52 8.91
N GLY A 233 -10.40 -0.71 8.07
CA GLY A 233 -10.43 0.75 8.15
C GLY A 233 -9.68 1.32 9.36
N LYS A 234 -8.91 0.49 10.08
CA LYS A 234 -8.10 0.87 11.24
C LYS A 234 -6.73 1.40 10.82
N VAL A 235 -6.72 2.34 9.87
CA VAL A 235 -5.49 2.88 9.26
C VAL A 235 -4.57 3.53 10.30
N ARG A 236 -5.15 4.14 11.34
CA ARG A 236 -4.36 4.71 12.44
C ARG A 236 -3.53 3.67 13.18
N GLU A 237 -4.13 2.52 13.50
CA GLU A 237 -3.45 1.43 14.19
C GLU A 237 -2.38 0.81 13.27
N SER A 238 -2.65 0.71 11.96
CA SER A 238 -1.69 0.11 11.02
C SER A 238 -0.40 0.94 10.88
N VAL A 239 -0.46 2.25 11.07
CA VAL A 239 0.73 3.13 11.08
C VAL A 239 1.72 2.70 12.15
N ASP A 240 1.25 2.34 13.36
CA ASP A 240 2.16 1.97 14.46
C ASP A 240 2.91 0.67 14.14
N PHE A 241 2.25 -0.29 13.47
CA PHE A 241 2.90 -1.51 12.98
C PHE A 241 3.85 -1.23 11.79
N LEU A 242 3.52 -0.28 10.92
CA LEU A 242 4.40 0.17 9.84
C LEU A 242 5.65 0.87 10.35
N GLU A 243 5.55 1.67 11.43
CA GLU A 243 6.70 2.28 12.10
C GLU A 243 7.63 1.19 12.68
N LEU A 244 7.06 0.14 13.27
CA LEU A 244 7.82 -1.01 13.77
C LEU A 244 8.48 -1.85 12.66
N LEU A 245 7.90 -1.86 11.47
CA LEU A 245 8.46 -2.52 10.28
C LEU A 245 9.64 -1.73 9.71
N VAL A 246 9.52 -0.41 9.54
CA VAL A 246 10.63 0.41 9.03
C VAL A 246 11.80 0.51 10.01
N ASP A 247 11.55 0.46 11.32
CA ASP A 247 12.61 0.40 12.34
C ASP A 247 13.42 -0.90 12.24
N ARG A 248 12.76 -2.03 11.99
CA ARG A 248 13.42 -3.34 11.84
C ARG A 248 14.04 -3.57 10.46
N LYS A 249 13.42 -3.02 9.42
CA LYS A 249 13.77 -3.21 8.00
C LYS A 249 13.83 -1.87 7.28
N PRO A 250 14.81 -1.01 7.65
CA PRO A 250 14.93 0.32 7.06
C PRO A 250 15.29 0.29 5.57
N ASP A 251 15.87 -0.80 5.07
CA ASP A 251 16.22 -0.96 3.64
C ASP A 251 15.00 -1.37 2.77
N SER A 252 13.79 -1.45 3.35
CA SER A 252 12.56 -1.78 2.61
C SER A 252 11.84 -0.53 2.12
N ALA A 253 12.08 -0.17 0.86
CA ALA A 253 11.35 0.93 0.20
C ALA A 253 9.81 0.78 0.29
N LEU A 254 9.32 -0.47 0.23
CA LEU A 254 7.88 -0.77 0.30
C LEU A 254 7.26 -0.31 1.62
N TYR A 255 7.94 -0.54 2.75
CA TYR A 255 7.41 -0.16 4.07
C TYR A 255 7.39 1.34 4.27
N TRP A 256 8.43 2.04 3.81
CA TRP A 256 8.44 3.51 3.79
C TRP A 256 7.31 4.08 2.93
N GLN A 257 7.07 3.50 1.75
CA GLN A 257 5.97 3.90 0.87
C GLN A 257 4.61 3.70 1.53
N GLN A 258 4.38 2.54 2.16
CA GLN A 258 3.11 2.26 2.85
C GLN A 258 2.90 3.16 4.07
N LEU A 259 3.94 3.40 4.87
CA LEU A 259 3.90 4.31 6.01
C LEU A 259 3.58 5.74 5.56
N PHE A 260 4.27 6.22 4.52
CA PHE A 260 4.03 7.55 3.96
C PHE A 260 2.59 7.70 3.44
N ALA A 261 2.10 6.70 2.70
CA ALA A 261 0.74 6.70 2.17
C ALA A 261 -0.32 6.70 3.28
N SER A 262 -0.13 5.88 4.32
CA SER A 262 -1.06 5.78 5.45
C SER A 262 -1.10 7.08 6.27
N CYS A 263 0.06 7.68 6.56
CA CYS A 263 0.13 9.00 7.21
C CYS A 263 -0.55 10.09 6.35
N SER A 264 -0.33 10.08 5.03
CA SER A 264 -0.90 11.08 4.12
C SER A 264 -2.43 10.95 3.98
N SER A 265 -2.96 9.73 3.91
CA SER A 265 -4.41 9.48 3.89
C SER A 265 -5.05 9.98 5.19
N LEU A 266 -4.46 9.67 6.35
CA LEU A 266 -4.95 10.15 7.64
C LEU A 266 -4.91 11.69 7.74
N ALA A 267 -3.91 12.34 7.16
CA ALA A 267 -3.87 13.80 7.10
C ALA A 267 -5.02 14.36 6.25
N SER A 268 -5.25 13.78 5.06
CA SER A 268 -6.29 14.22 4.13
C SER A 268 -7.72 13.99 4.64
N GLU A 269 -7.95 12.92 5.40
CA GLU A 269 -9.26 12.56 5.95
C GLU A 269 -9.57 13.28 7.27
N SER A 270 -8.55 13.91 7.88
CA SER A 270 -8.71 14.59 9.16
C SER A 270 -9.51 15.88 9.02
N ALA A 271 -10.73 15.89 9.57
CA ALA A 271 -11.55 17.11 9.67
C ALA A 271 -10.99 18.14 10.66
N ASN A 272 -10.16 17.70 11.63
CA ASN A 272 -9.52 18.58 12.61
C ASN A 272 -8.15 19.07 12.09
N PRO A 273 -7.94 20.39 11.90
CA PRO A 273 -6.68 20.92 11.39
C PRO A 273 -5.45 20.54 12.22
N ARG A 274 -5.57 20.50 13.56
CA ARG A 274 -4.45 20.11 14.43
C ARG A 274 -4.08 18.65 14.27
N GLU A 275 -5.06 17.82 13.97
CA GLU A 275 -4.83 16.40 13.70
C GLU A 275 -4.22 16.19 12.33
N ALA A 276 -4.73 16.90 11.31
CA ALA A 276 -4.13 16.92 9.98
C ALA A 276 -2.65 17.35 10.04
N ASP A 277 -2.32 18.40 10.80
CA ASP A 277 -0.93 18.84 11.00
C ASP A 277 -0.06 17.76 11.64
N ARG A 278 -0.56 17.01 12.63
CA ARG A 278 0.19 15.90 13.23
C ARG A 278 0.49 14.80 12.21
N TRP A 279 -0.47 14.48 11.35
CA TRP A 279 -0.28 13.48 10.30
C TRP A 279 0.62 13.97 9.16
N HIS A 280 0.52 15.25 8.76
CA HIS A 280 1.47 15.85 7.85
C HIS A 280 2.90 15.83 8.40
N LEU A 281 3.08 16.11 9.70
CA LEU A 281 4.39 16.01 10.33
C LEU A 281 4.93 14.57 10.33
N ARG A 282 4.10 13.57 10.67
CA ARG A 282 4.50 12.15 10.58
C ARG A 282 4.85 11.76 9.14
N ALA A 283 4.08 12.21 8.16
CA ALA A 283 4.36 11.95 6.74
C ALA A 283 5.69 12.60 6.31
N LEU A 284 5.96 13.84 6.70
CA LEU A 284 7.22 14.53 6.43
C LEU A 284 8.41 13.77 7.01
N LEU A 285 8.37 13.45 8.31
CA LEU A 285 9.41 12.68 8.99
C LEU A 285 9.63 11.30 8.37
N THR A 286 8.56 10.68 7.86
CA THR A 286 8.64 9.40 7.16
C THR A 286 9.47 9.51 5.89
N VAL A 287 9.19 10.52 5.04
CA VAL A 287 9.94 10.71 3.79
C VAL A 287 11.38 11.08 4.07
N GLU A 288 11.64 12.01 5.00
CA GLU A 288 13.01 12.43 5.35
C GLU A 288 13.87 11.28 5.86
N ARG A 289 13.32 10.41 6.71
CA ARG A 289 14.01 9.21 7.19
C ARG A 289 14.22 8.19 6.09
N ALA A 290 13.21 7.96 5.25
CA ALA A 290 13.35 7.09 4.09
C ALA A 290 14.49 7.55 3.16
N GLN A 291 14.66 8.87 2.97
CA GLN A 291 15.77 9.45 2.21
C GLN A 291 17.13 9.18 2.83
N GLN A 292 17.26 9.20 4.16
CA GLN A 292 18.49 8.81 4.85
C GLN A 292 18.87 7.34 4.60
N HIS A 293 17.89 6.50 4.28
CA HIS A 293 18.08 5.11 3.87
C HIS A 293 18.12 4.89 2.35
N GLY A 294 18.20 5.95 1.55
CA GLY A 294 18.29 5.85 0.08
C GLY A 294 16.96 5.52 -0.61
N HIS A 295 15.84 5.72 0.08
CA HIS A 295 14.48 5.54 -0.46
C HIS A 295 13.77 6.88 -0.61
N LEU A 296 12.64 6.92 -1.33
CA LEU A 296 11.80 8.13 -1.49
C LEU A 296 12.60 9.41 -1.83
N SER A 297 13.59 9.29 -2.72
CA SER A 297 14.49 10.37 -3.12
C SER A 297 14.25 10.84 -4.57
N GLY A 298 13.11 10.46 -5.17
CA GLY A 298 12.76 10.87 -6.52
C GLY A 298 12.27 12.32 -6.59
N ALA A 299 12.13 12.87 -7.79
CA ALA A 299 11.60 14.22 -7.99
C ALA A 299 10.22 14.41 -7.34
N GLN A 300 9.33 13.41 -7.47
CA GLN A 300 8.01 13.41 -6.83
C GLN A 300 8.10 13.48 -5.31
N ASP A 301 9.07 12.82 -4.69
CA ASP A 301 9.21 12.79 -3.24
C ASP A 301 9.70 14.14 -2.69
N HIS A 302 10.59 14.82 -3.42
CA HIS A 302 10.97 16.20 -3.09
C HIS A 302 9.78 17.16 -3.14
N PHE A 303 8.90 17.00 -4.14
CA PHE A 303 7.65 17.75 -4.18
C PHE A 303 6.72 17.40 -3.03
N ASN A 304 6.64 16.13 -2.63
CA ASN A 304 5.87 15.73 -1.47
C ASN A 304 6.38 16.44 -0.20
N ILE A 305 7.71 16.52 0.00
CA ILE A 305 8.30 17.27 1.13
C ILE A 305 7.88 18.75 1.08
N ILE A 306 8.01 19.42 -0.07
CA ILE A 306 7.63 20.83 -0.24
C ILE A 306 6.14 21.03 0.06
N ALA A 307 5.28 20.15 -0.43
CA ALA A 307 3.85 20.19 -0.17
C ALA A 307 3.54 20.02 1.32
N LEU A 308 4.20 19.09 2.01
CA LEU A 308 4.04 18.86 3.44
C LEU A 308 4.50 20.06 4.27
N LEU A 309 5.67 20.64 3.96
CA LEU A 309 6.18 21.85 4.59
C LEU A 309 5.21 23.02 4.41
N THR A 310 4.66 23.17 3.21
CA THR A 310 3.64 24.20 2.90
C THR A 310 2.37 23.99 3.73
N SER A 311 1.87 22.75 3.81
CA SER A 311 0.70 22.40 4.64
C SER A 311 0.95 22.67 6.13
N LEU A 312 2.17 22.42 6.59
CA LEU A 312 2.63 22.72 7.96
C LEU A 312 2.96 24.20 8.19
N ARG A 313 2.83 25.04 7.17
CA ARG A 313 3.13 26.48 7.18
C ARG A 313 4.61 26.79 7.47
N GLN A 314 5.50 25.85 7.13
CA GLN A 314 6.97 26.00 7.18
C GLN A 314 7.48 26.53 5.85
N TYR A 315 7.03 27.75 5.51
CA TYR A 315 7.26 28.36 4.20
C TYR A 315 8.73 28.73 3.95
N ASP A 316 9.49 29.01 5.00
CA ASP A 316 10.93 29.26 4.96
C ASP A 316 11.70 28.04 4.44
N GLN A 317 11.39 26.86 4.99
CA GLN A 317 12.00 25.60 4.58
C GLN A 317 11.53 25.18 3.18
N ALA A 318 10.23 25.34 2.88
CA ALA A 318 9.69 25.07 1.55
C ALA A 318 10.38 25.94 0.48
N ALA A 319 10.53 27.24 0.75
CA ALA A 319 11.21 28.17 -0.14
C ALA A 319 12.69 27.79 -0.34
N ALA A 320 13.40 27.45 0.74
CA ALA A 320 14.81 27.04 0.65
C ALA A 320 15.01 25.78 -0.21
N LEU A 321 14.11 24.78 -0.07
CA LEU A 321 14.15 23.57 -0.89
C LEU A 321 13.81 23.83 -2.35
N LEU A 322 12.79 24.65 -2.62
CA LEU A 322 12.43 25.08 -3.98
C LEU A 322 13.56 25.84 -4.66
N GLU A 323 14.15 26.80 -3.96
CA GLU A 323 15.27 27.62 -4.43
C GLU A 323 16.48 26.73 -4.80
N LYS A 324 16.87 25.84 -3.88
CA LYS A 324 17.97 24.88 -4.12
C LYS A 324 17.65 23.93 -5.26
N GLY A 325 16.43 23.42 -5.33
CA GLY A 325 16.03 22.45 -6.35
C GLY A 325 15.93 23.05 -7.75
N LEU A 326 15.43 24.28 -7.87
CA LEU A 326 15.40 25.02 -9.13
C LEU A 326 16.82 25.38 -9.60
N ALA A 327 17.70 25.80 -8.68
CA ALA A 327 19.10 26.11 -9.02
C ALA A 327 19.91 24.85 -9.38
N GLY A 328 19.67 23.73 -8.69
CA GLY A 328 20.37 22.45 -8.89
C GLY A 328 19.77 21.54 -9.95
N GLY A 329 18.63 21.90 -10.54
CA GLY A 329 17.92 21.10 -11.54
C GLY A 329 17.24 19.84 -11.01
N THR A 330 17.15 19.66 -9.68
CA THR A 330 16.41 18.54 -9.08
C THR A 330 14.90 18.77 -9.04
N ILE A 331 14.49 20.03 -9.21
CA ILE A 331 13.10 20.45 -9.42
C ILE A 331 12.98 21.00 -10.83
N GLU A 332 11.94 20.59 -11.55
CA GLU A 332 11.72 21.01 -12.93
C GLU A 332 11.53 22.53 -13.01
N ASN A 333 12.16 23.16 -14.00
CA ASN A 333 12.07 24.60 -14.23
C ASN A 333 10.73 24.95 -14.90
N THR A 334 9.66 25.03 -14.10
CA THR A 334 8.29 25.32 -14.58
C THR A 334 7.72 26.55 -13.89
N ARG A 335 6.78 27.24 -14.56
CA ARG A 335 6.03 28.37 -14.00
C ARG A 335 5.49 28.07 -12.61
N ARG A 336 4.81 26.93 -12.48
CA ARG A 336 4.16 26.50 -11.23
C ARG A 336 5.13 26.45 -10.05
N ASN A 337 6.37 26.02 -10.29
CA ASN A 337 7.38 25.89 -9.23
C ASN A 337 7.95 27.26 -8.82
N TRP A 338 8.13 28.17 -9.78
CA TRP A 338 8.49 29.56 -9.50
C TRP A 338 7.40 30.32 -8.76
N GLU A 339 6.14 30.14 -9.14
CA GLU A 339 5.00 30.71 -8.45
C GLU A 339 4.87 30.17 -7.03
N LEU A 340 5.11 28.87 -6.82
CA LEU A 340 5.11 28.29 -5.48
C LEU A 340 6.23 28.85 -4.60
N LEU A 341 7.42 29.09 -5.17
CA LEU A 341 8.53 29.72 -4.47
C LEU A 341 8.20 31.18 -4.11
N SER A 342 7.67 31.94 -5.06
CA SER A 342 7.20 33.31 -4.83
C SER A 342 6.14 33.35 -3.73
N PHE A 343 5.14 32.48 -3.83
CA PHE A 343 4.06 32.34 -2.86
C PHE A 343 4.61 32.02 -1.46
N SER A 344 5.60 31.14 -1.35
CA SER A 344 6.23 30.79 -0.07
C SER A 344 6.87 32.01 0.62
N TRP A 345 7.46 32.94 -0.13
CA TRP A 345 7.95 34.22 0.42
C TRP A 345 6.83 35.18 0.80
N GLN A 346 5.76 35.24 0.01
CA GLN A 346 4.58 36.05 0.33
C GLN A 346 3.91 35.62 1.65
N GLN A 347 3.83 34.30 1.92
CA GLN A 347 3.30 33.79 3.18
C GLN A 347 4.14 34.18 4.40
N GLN A 348 5.39 34.58 4.19
CA GLN A 348 6.29 35.12 5.21
C GLN A 348 6.26 36.66 5.26
N HIS A 349 5.35 37.30 4.51
CA HIS A 349 5.29 38.75 4.32
C HIS A 349 6.56 39.36 3.69
N ASP A 350 7.37 38.55 3.00
CA ASP A 350 8.58 39.00 2.31
C ASP A 350 8.31 39.20 0.81
N ASN A 351 7.63 40.31 0.52
CA ASN A 351 7.27 40.65 -0.85
C ASN A 351 8.48 41.01 -1.71
N ASP A 352 9.58 41.46 -1.11
CA ASP A 352 10.80 41.81 -1.85
C ASP A 352 11.48 40.56 -2.42
N ARG A 353 11.60 39.50 -1.62
CA ARG A 353 12.07 38.21 -2.14
C ARG A 353 11.09 37.59 -3.12
N ALA A 354 9.77 37.70 -2.90
CA ALA A 354 8.78 37.22 -3.85
C ALA A 354 8.92 37.91 -5.24
N ILE A 355 9.12 39.23 -5.25
CA ILE A 355 9.35 40.02 -6.47
C ILE A 355 10.67 39.59 -7.15
N ASP A 356 11.76 39.43 -6.40
CA ASP A 356 13.03 38.97 -6.98
C ASP A 356 12.90 37.58 -7.61
N VAL A 357 12.19 36.67 -6.94
CA VAL A 357 11.89 35.33 -7.45
C VAL A 357 11.15 35.40 -8.78
N LEU A 358 10.08 36.19 -8.90
CA LEU A 358 9.36 36.31 -10.17
C LEU A 358 10.19 37.00 -11.26
N ARG A 359 11.02 37.99 -10.92
CA ARG A 359 11.97 38.59 -11.87
C ARG A 359 12.96 37.55 -12.40
N ARG A 360 13.46 36.65 -11.55
CA ARG A 360 14.30 35.53 -11.96
C ARG A 360 13.54 34.51 -12.79
N ALA A 361 12.30 34.21 -12.42
CA ALA A 361 11.43 33.31 -13.16
C ALA A 361 11.21 33.81 -14.59
N ILE A 362 10.93 35.11 -14.78
CA ILE A 362 10.80 35.74 -16.12
C ILE A 362 12.09 35.60 -16.92
N ARG A 363 13.27 35.76 -16.30
CA ARG A 363 14.55 35.53 -17.00
C ARG A 363 14.75 34.07 -17.40
N ALA A 364 14.31 33.14 -16.55
CA ALA A 364 14.44 31.71 -16.80
C ALA A 364 13.41 31.20 -17.82
N LEU A 365 12.23 31.82 -17.90
CA LEU A 365 11.09 31.46 -18.74
C LEU A 365 10.58 32.70 -19.49
N PRO A 366 11.37 33.29 -20.41
CA PRO A 366 11.03 34.57 -21.06
C PRO A 366 9.79 34.50 -21.95
N GLU A 367 9.42 33.31 -22.42
CA GLU A 367 8.23 33.11 -23.25
C GLU A 367 6.94 33.03 -22.44
N ASP A 368 7.04 33.00 -21.11
CA ASP A 368 5.91 32.78 -20.22
C ASP A 368 5.36 34.11 -19.67
N SER A 369 4.35 34.64 -20.37
CA SER A 369 3.72 35.92 -20.04
C SER A 369 2.92 35.90 -18.73
N GLU A 370 2.58 34.74 -18.17
CA GLU A 370 1.82 34.67 -16.91
C GLU A 370 2.68 35.10 -15.72
N LEU A 371 4.01 34.88 -15.79
CA LEU A 371 4.94 35.35 -14.77
C LEU A 371 4.98 36.88 -14.68
N GLU A 372 4.80 37.57 -15.81
CA GLU A 372 4.69 39.04 -15.85
C GLU A 372 3.38 39.50 -15.17
N VAL A 373 2.27 38.80 -15.38
CA VAL A 373 0.99 39.06 -14.70
C VAL A 373 1.12 38.82 -13.19
N ALA A 374 1.74 37.70 -12.79
CA ALA A 374 1.99 37.38 -11.39
C ALA A 374 2.84 38.46 -10.71
N LEU A 375 3.90 38.92 -11.38
CA LEU A 375 4.77 39.98 -10.88
C LEU A 375 4.04 41.33 -10.78
N ALA A 376 3.22 41.67 -11.77
CA ALA A 376 2.39 42.87 -11.71
C ALA A 376 1.43 42.89 -10.52
N ARG A 377 0.82 41.75 -10.18
CA ARG A 377 -0.03 41.62 -8.98
C ARG A 377 0.75 41.91 -7.70
N LEU A 378 2.01 41.50 -7.60
CA LEU A 378 2.87 41.80 -6.44
C LEU A 378 3.18 43.29 -6.34
N TYR A 379 3.55 43.95 -7.44
CA TYR A 379 3.76 45.39 -7.44
C TYR A 379 2.50 46.16 -7.08
N TYR A 380 1.36 45.76 -7.64
CA TYR A 380 0.09 46.38 -7.30
C TYR A 380 -0.24 46.23 -5.80
N ALA A 381 -0.06 45.05 -5.22
CA ALA A 381 -0.22 44.82 -3.78
C ALA A 381 0.78 45.60 -2.91
N ARG A 382 1.86 46.11 -3.50
CA ARG A 382 2.88 46.96 -2.87
C ARG A 382 2.63 48.46 -3.09
N ASP A 383 1.46 48.84 -3.62
CA ASP A 383 1.12 50.22 -3.97
C ASP A 383 2.09 50.82 -5.01
N GLN A 384 2.53 49.98 -5.95
CA GLN A 384 3.40 50.33 -7.08
C GLN A 384 2.66 50.14 -8.42
N PRO A 385 1.60 50.94 -8.68
CA PRO A 385 0.75 50.76 -9.86
C PRO A 385 1.49 51.04 -11.18
N ALA A 386 2.50 51.91 -11.18
CA ALA A 386 3.27 52.22 -12.38
C ALA A 386 4.05 50.99 -12.89
N GLU A 387 4.74 50.30 -11.99
CA GLU A 387 5.47 49.07 -12.26
C GLU A 387 4.51 47.94 -12.66
N ALA A 388 3.39 47.81 -11.96
CA ALA A 388 2.35 46.84 -12.32
C ALA A 388 1.84 47.05 -13.76
N CYS A 389 1.58 48.30 -14.14
CA CYS A 389 1.13 48.67 -15.49
C CYS A 389 2.14 48.26 -16.57
N GLU A 390 3.44 48.50 -16.34
CA GLU A 390 4.49 48.13 -17.29
C GLU A 390 4.60 46.61 -17.50
N HIS A 391 4.56 45.84 -16.40
CA HIS A 391 4.60 44.37 -16.48
C HIS A 391 3.33 43.79 -17.12
N LEU A 392 2.15 44.34 -16.82
CA LEU A 392 0.91 43.94 -17.48
C LEU A 392 0.94 44.24 -18.98
N ARG A 393 1.46 45.41 -19.37
CA ARG A 393 1.63 45.79 -20.77
C ARG A 393 2.54 44.79 -21.50
N ASN A 394 3.65 44.39 -20.89
CA ASN A 394 4.54 43.38 -21.44
C ASN A 394 3.83 42.03 -21.61
N ALA A 395 3.08 41.60 -20.59
CA ALA A 395 2.35 40.34 -20.60
C ALA A 395 1.33 40.27 -21.75
N VAL A 396 0.47 41.29 -21.87
CA VAL A 396 -0.59 41.29 -22.89
C VAL A 396 -0.06 41.51 -24.30
N THR A 397 1.05 42.23 -24.45
CA THR A 397 1.71 42.44 -25.75
C THR A 397 2.35 41.14 -26.26
N ARG A 398 2.98 40.37 -25.36
CA ARG A 398 3.57 39.07 -25.69
C ARG A 398 2.51 37.99 -25.93
N GLY A 399 1.35 38.10 -25.27
CA GLY A 399 0.23 37.17 -25.44
C GLY A 399 0.50 35.81 -24.79
N LYS A 400 -0.15 34.74 -25.30
CA LYS A 400 -0.09 33.37 -24.74
C LYS A 400 -0.55 33.27 -23.27
N LEU A 401 -1.49 34.13 -22.89
CA LEU A 401 -2.11 34.11 -21.57
C LEU A 401 -3.27 33.11 -21.55
N GLU A 402 -3.45 32.44 -20.42
CA GLU A 402 -4.59 31.56 -20.15
C GLU A 402 -5.89 32.36 -20.03
N ARG A 403 -5.79 33.57 -19.46
CA ARG A 403 -6.92 34.50 -19.25
C ARG A 403 -6.59 35.89 -19.78
N PRO A 404 -6.51 36.07 -21.11
CA PRO A 404 -6.07 37.31 -21.73
C PRO A 404 -7.01 38.47 -21.41
N GLY A 405 -8.33 38.25 -21.37
CA GLY A 405 -9.29 39.29 -21.03
C GLY A 405 -9.12 39.79 -19.60
N GLN A 406 -8.90 38.89 -18.64
CA GLN A 406 -8.61 39.28 -17.25
C GLN A 406 -7.32 40.10 -17.13
N ALA A 407 -6.28 39.77 -17.90
CA ALA A 407 -5.04 40.55 -17.92
C ALA A 407 -5.24 41.95 -18.53
N TRP A 408 -5.98 42.05 -19.65
CA TRP A 408 -6.35 43.34 -20.24
C TRP A 408 -7.23 44.18 -19.33
N PHE A 409 -8.18 43.55 -18.63
CA PHE A 409 -9.02 44.22 -17.63
C PHE A 409 -8.15 44.78 -16.51
N PHE A 410 -7.24 43.99 -15.97
CA PHE A 410 -6.36 44.43 -14.90
C PHE A 410 -5.43 45.57 -15.36
N LEU A 411 -4.90 45.49 -16.59
CA LEU A 411 -4.12 46.57 -17.19
C LEU A 411 -4.93 47.87 -17.30
N ALA A 412 -6.17 47.80 -17.80
CA ALA A 412 -7.07 48.94 -17.92
C ALA A 412 -7.40 49.55 -16.54
N TYR A 413 -7.63 48.70 -15.54
CA TYR A 413 -7.91 49.11 -14.17
C TYR A 413 -6.73 49.87 -13.56
N VAL A 414 -5.51 49.32 -13.64
CA VAL A 414 -4.30 49.99 -13.15
C VAL A 414 -4.03 51.30 -13.90
N ALA A 415 -4.29 51.34 -15.21
CA ALA A 415 -4.17 52.56 -16.01
C ALA A 415 -5.14 53.66 -15.57
N TYR A 416 -6.38 53.26 -15.23
CA TYR A 416 -7.38 54.18 -14.68
C TYR A 416 -6.93 54.79 -13.35
N GLU A 417 -6.38 53.98 -12.43
CA GLU A 417 -5.84 54.48 -11.15
C GLU A 417 -4.66 55.44 -11.34
N LEU A 418 -3.81 55.18 -12.33
CA LEU A 418 -2.73 56.06 -12.75
C LEU A 418 -3.20 57.32 -13.51
N ARG A 419 -4.52 57.52 -13.66
CA ARG A 419 -5.15 58.62 -14.42
C ARG A 419 -4.76 58.66 -15.90
N ARG A 420 -4.35 57.52 -16.45
CA ARG A 420 -4.06 57.34 -17.89
C ARG A 420 -5.36 56.96 -18.60
N PHE A 421 -6.33 57.87 -18.59
CA PHE A 421 -7.72 57.56 -18.96
C PHE A 421 -7.88 57.13 -20.43
N ASP A 422 -7.13 57.72 -21.36
CA ASP A 422 -7.17 57.31 -22.78
C ASP A 422 -6.65 55.89 -22.99
N ASP A 423 -5.56 55.53 -22.30
CA ASP A 423 -5.01 54.17 -22.30
C ASP A 423 -5.99 53.19 -21.66
N ALA A 424 -6.55 53.57 -20.51
CA ALA A 424 -7.54 52.78 -19.79
C ALA A 424 -8.77 52.48 -20.65
N ALA A 425 -9.29 53.47 -21.38
CA ALA A 425 -10.44 53.31 -22.28
C ALA A 425 -10.15 52.28 -23.39
N ARG A 426 -9.02 52.45 -24.08
CA ARG A 426 -8.59 51.54 -25.17
C ARG A 426 -8.37 50.10 -24.67
N TRP A 427 -7.74 49.93 -23.51
CA TRP A 427 -7.49 48.62 -22.94
C TRP A 427 -8.76 47.98 -22.37
N ALA A 428 -9.69 48.78 -21.83
CA ALA A 428 -11.01 48.30 -21.40
C ALA A 428 -11.85 47.79 -22.58
N GLU A 429 -11.85 48.49 -23.72
CA GLU A 429 -12.49 48.00 -24.95
C GLU A 429 -11.89 46.67 -25.41
N THR A 430 -10.55 46.54 -25.34
CA THR A 430 -9.86 45.29 -25.68
C THR A 430 -10.25 44.17 -24.73
N ALA A 431 -10.37 44.45 -23.42
CA ALA A 431 -10.84 43.49 -22.42
C ALA A 431 -12.30 43.08 -22.65
N ALA A 432 -13.18 44.03 -23.00
CA ALA A 432 -14.60 43.78 -23.25
C ALA A 432 -14.86 42.86 -24.43
N ALA A 433 -13.95 42.83 -25.41
CA ALA A 433 -14.00 41.92 -26.55
C ALA A 433 -13.61 40.47 -26.20
N GLN A 434 -13.08 40.21 -25.01
CA GLN A 434 -12.63 38.88 -24.59
C GLN A 434 -13.73 38.11 -23.82
N PRO A 435 -13.84 36.79 -24.01
CA PRO A 435 -14.91 35.99 -23.42
C PRO A 435 -14.72 35.71 -21.91
N ASP A 436 -13.50 35.87 -21.38
CA ASP A 436 -13.14 35.51 -20.01
C ASP A 436 -13.29 36.64 -18.98
N VAL A 437 -13.82 37.80 -19.39
CA VAL A 437 -14.12 38.97 -18.56
C VAL A 437 -15.60 38.99 -18.18
N GLN A 438 -15.89 39.27 -16.91
CA GLN A 438 -17.28 39.44 -16.45
C GLN A 438 -17.86 40.75 -17.02
N LYS A 439 -19.03 40.63 -17.66
CA LYS A 439 -19.70 41.77 -18.33
C LYS A 439 -19.99 42.92 -17.38
N ASP A 440 -20.40 42.62 -16.15
CA ASP A 440 -20.74 43.63 -15.16
C ASP A 440 -19.50 44.42 -14.72
N ASP A 441 -18.38 43.74 -14.48
CA ASP A 441 -17.13 44.36 -14.03
C ASP A 441 -16.56 45.29 -15.09
N ILE A 442 -16.51 44.84 -16.35
CA ILE A 442 -16.02 45.68 -17.45
C ILE A 442 -16.95 46.85 -17.76
N THR A 443 -18.26 46.69 -17.60
CA THR A 443 -19.24 47.77 -17.78
C THR A 443 -19.01 48.87 -16.74
N ARG A 444 -18.81 48.49 -15.47
CA ARG A 444 -18.53 49.45 -14.38
C ARG A 444 -17.24 50.20 -14.62
N LEU A 445 -16.15 49.50 -14.97
CA LEU A 445 -14.86 50.13 -15.24
C LEU A 445 -14.96 51.10 -16.43
N THR A 446 -15.62 50.69 -17.51
CA THR A 446 -15.79 51.53 -18.71
C THR A 446 -16.60 52.80 -18.40
N GLN A 447 -17.64 52.69 -17.56
CA GLN A 447 -18.42 53.84 -17.14
C GLN A 447 -17.59 54.81 -16.29
N ALA A 448 -16.81 54.30 -15.32
CA ALA A 448 -15.94 55.12 -14.50
C ALA A 448 -14.85 55.85 -15.32
N ILE A 449 -14.27 55.16 -16.32
CA ILE A 449 -13.32 55.78 -17.26
C ILE A 449 -14.00 56.89 -18.07
N ARG A 450 -15.22 56.66 -18.59
CA ARG A 450 -15.97 57.65 -19.37
C ARG A 450 -16.27 58.90 -18.56
N GLU A 451 -16.71 58.75 -17.32
CA GLU A 451 -16.97 59.88 -16.41
C GLU A 451 -15.70 60.68 -16.14
N ALA A 452 -14.58 60.00 -15.85
CA ALA A 452 -13.30 60.67 -15.63
C ALA A 452 -12.79 61.43 -16.88
N LEU A 453 -12.99 60.88 -18.08
CA LEU A 453 -12.67 61.57 -19.34
C LEU A 453 -13.54 62.81 -19.57
N GLN A 454 -14.84 62.72 -19.26
CA GLN A 454 -15.77 63.85 -19.36
C GLN A 454 -15.41 64.96 -18.36
N GLU A 455 -15.07 64.61 -17.13
CA GLU A 455 -14.62 65.56 -16.11
C GLU A 455 -13.30 66.24 -16.52
N ALA A 456 -12.33 65.48 -17.02
CA ALA A 456 -11.08 66.02 -17.53
C ALA A 456 -11.29 66.97 -18.72
N ALA A 457 -12.21 66.64 -19.63
CA ALA A 457 -12.57 67.49 -20.78
C ALA A 457 -13.36 68.74 -20.39
N ALA A 458 -14.14 68.68 -19.29
CA ALA A 458 -14.92 69.80 -18.75
C ALA A 458 -14.10 70.76 -17.87
N ALA A 459 -12.83 70.43 -17.58
CA ALA A 459 -11.91 71.24 -16.76
C ALA A 459 -10.82 72.02 -17.53
N PRO A 460 -11.06 72.67 -18.70
CA PRO A 460 -10.04 73.47 -19.35
C PRO A 460 -9.92 74.84 -18.66
N GLY A 461 -8.98 74.99 -17.71
CA GLY A 461 -8.57 76.33 -17.25
C GLY A 461 -8.24 76.55 -15.77
N LYS A 462 -7.33 75.77 -15.17
CA LYS A 462 -6.59 76.20 -13.96
C LYS A 462 -5.10 75.84 -14.05
N SER A 463 -4.42 76.38 -15.05
CA SER A 463 -2.95 76.50 -15.08
C SER A 463 -2.51 77.57 -16.08
N ALA A 464 -2.89 78.81 -15.82
CA ALA A 464 -2.20 80.01 -16.30
C ALA A 464 -2.57 81.20 -15.42
N THR A 465 -1.87 81.32 -14.28
CA THR A 465 -1.37 82.56 -13.65
C THR A 465 -0.56 82.18 -12.44
#